data_AF-A0A836W5C1-F1
#
_entry.id   AF-A0A836W5C1-F1
#
_cell.length_a   1.000
_cell.length_b   1.000
_cell.length_c   1.000
_cell.angle_alpha   90.00
_cell.angle_beta   90.00
_cell.angle_gamma   90.00
#
_symmetry.space_group_name_H-M   'P 1'
#
loop_
_entity.id
_entity.type
_entity.pdbx_description
1 polymer ?
#
loop_
_entity_poly.entity_id
_entity_poly.type
_entity_poly.pdbx_seq_one_letter_code
_entity_poly.pdbx_strand_id
1 'polypeptide(L)'
;SAYMGYAMQLYARKHDMLFHVLAAPEALEANPFFYYPPKNKQNFVFKNRNGETISVPYDQIKIFNAEIPFIRLREILPFIHGPEAMKYEDLVEMTQKEINKVFAPQLIIKKQERTIDVKWREKIWTIKLKPIDLAFYLYMLQEKSIINSKNNEHEDKITEIYLEIRPDVDREDKLTLPDYTYKGLIDSRARINRKIKEKIKFEKMQRFIIIHSRQTDRIASYSVDLPQDFSADFIQIN
;
A
#
# COMPACT_ATOMS: atom_id res chain seq x y z
N SER A 1 28.10 5.93 6.92
CA SER A 1 27.51 4.58 6.99
C SER A 1 26.06 4.55 6.49
N ALA A 2 25.14 5.38 7.01
CA ALA A 2 23.72 5.35 6.63
C ALA A 2 23.42 5.52 5.12
N TYR A 3 24.03 6.50 4.46
CA TYR A 3 23.81 6.75 3.02
C TYR A 3 24.23 5.58 2.12
N MET A 4 25.25 4.81 2.52
CA MET A 4 25.63 3.59 1.80
C MET A 4 24.51 2.54 1.88
N GLY A 5 23.91 2.36 3.07
CA GLY A 5 22.76 1.47 3.25
C GLY A 5 21.56 1.88 2.39
N TYR A 6 21.29 3.17 2.23
CA TYR A 6 20.23 3.65 1.34
C TYR A 6 20.56 3.46 -0.14
N ALA A 7 21.80 3.78 -0.55
CA ALA A 7 22.25 3.56 -1.92
C ALA A 7 22.21 2.07 -2.30
N MET A 8 22.60 1.18 -1.39
CA MET A 8 22.53 -0.27 -1.62
C MET A 8 21.08 -0.73 -1.85
N GLN A 9 20.08 -0.15 -1.18
CA GLN A 9 18.69 -0.53 -1.42
C GLN A 9 18.22 -0.22 -2.84
N LEU A 10 18.65 0.92 -3.40
CA LEU A 10 18.24 1.38 -4.73
C LEU A 10 19.09 0.78 -5.86
N TYR A 11 20.41 0.64 -5.66
CA TYR A 11 21.36 0.39 -6.75
C TYR A 11 22.06 -0.98 -6.69
N ALA A 12 21.99 -1.70 -5.57
CA ALA A 12 22.67 -2.99 -5.47
C ALA A 12 22.08 -4.02 -6.44
N ARG A 13 22.96 -4.70 -7.17
CA ARG A 13 22.63 -5.86 -8.01
C ARG A 13 22.34 -7.07 -7.13
N LYS A 14 21.73 -8.10 -7.71
CA LYS A 14 21.40 -9.38 -7.03
C LYS A 14 22.55 -9.99 -6.21
N HIS A 15 23.80 -9.82 -6.66
CA HIS A 15 25.00 -10.39 -6.02
C HIS A 15 25.78 -9.42 -5.12
N ASP A 16 25.37 -8.15 -5.04
CA ASP A 16 26.07 -7.16 -4.23
C ASP A 16 25.70 -7.36 -2.75
N MET A 17 26.68 -7.49 -1.86
CA MET A 17 26.49 -7.69 -0.42
C MET A 17 27.06 -6.52 0.39
N LEU A 18 26.50 -6.26 1.57
CA LEU A 18 27.01 -5.26 2.50
C LEU A 18 27.47 -5.97 3.77
N PHE A 19 28.70 -5.70 4.21
CA PHE A 19 29.26 -6.27 5.43
C PHE A 19 29.72 -5.16 6.36
N HIS A 20 29.47 -5.35 7.64
CA HIS A 20 30.18 -4.66 8.70
C HIS A 20 31.40 -5.48 9.10
N VAL A 21 32.58 -4.86 9.08
CA VAL A 21 33.82 -5.49 9.52
C VAL A 21 33.92 -5.32 11.03
N LEU A 22 33.98 -6.43 11.75
CA LEU A 22 34.10 -6.50 13.21
C LEU A 22 35.48 -7.00 13.60
N ALA A 23 35.96 -6.54 14.75
CA ALA A 23 37.25 -6.92 15.32
C ALA A 23 37.06 -7.43 16.75
N ALA A 24 37.36 -8.72 16.96
CA ALA A 24 37.41 -9.27 18.32
C ALA A 24 38.84 -9.23 18.87
N PRO A 25 39.00 -8.93 20.18
CA PRO A 25 37.95 -8.56 21.14
C PRO A 25 37.42 -7.13 20.95
N GLU A 26 36.21 -6.84 21.46
CA GLU A 26 35.49 -5.54 21.30
C GLU A 26 36.36 -4.30 21.59
N ALA A 27 37.32 -4.41 22.51
CA ALA A 27 38.26 -3.34 22.80
C ALA A 27 39.04 -2.83 21.57
N LEU A 28 39.21 -3.67 20.53
CA LEU A 28 39.82 -3.28 19.26
C LEU A 28 38.90 -2.39 18.41
N GLU A 29 37.59 -2.60 18.44
CA GLU A 29 36.64 -1.80 17.64
C GLU A 29 36.55 -0.35 18.13
N ALA A 30 36.67 -0.16 19.44
CA ALA A 30 36.66 1.16 20.05
C ALA A 30 38.00 1.90 19.90
N ASN A 31 39.05 1.23 19.40
CA ASN A 31 40.38 1.81 19.27
C ASN A 31 40.59 2.47 17.90
N PRO A 32 40.74 3.82 17.84
CA PRO A 32 40.93 4.53 16.57
C PRO A 32 42.26 4.24 15.86
N PHE A 33 43.19 3.53 16.51
CA PHE A 33 44.49 3.16 15.94
C PHE A 33 44.57 1.69 15.51
N PHE A 34 43.49 0.92 15.66
CA PHE A 34 43.43 -0.44 15.15
C PHE A 34 42.83 -0.43 13.73
N TYR A 35 43.66 -0.75 12.73
CA TYR A 35 43.26 -0.78 11.31
C TYR A 35 43.27 -2.19 10.73
N TYR A 36 44.25 -3.00 11.11
CA TYR A 36 44.42 -4.40 10.69
C TYR A 36 45.28 -5.16 11.70
N PRO A 37 45.18 -6.51 11.76
CA PRO A 37 46.01 -7.32 12.65
C PRO A 37 47.53 -7.11 12.40
N PRO A 38 48.37 -7.00 13.44
CA PRO A 38 49.82 -6.79 13.29
C PRO A 38 50.51 -7.87 12.45
N LYS A 39 51.34 -7.48 11.48
CA LYS A 39 52.03 -8.45 10.59
C LYS A 39 53.08 -9.31 11.31
N ASN A 40 53.70 -8.79 12.35
CA ASN A 40 54.78 -9.41 13.11
C ASN A 40 54.29 -10.43 14.17
N LYS A 41 52.99 -10.74 14.20
CA LYS A 41 52.37 -11.65 15.17
C LYS A 41 52.60 -11.27 16.65
N GLN A 42 52.86 -10.00 16.93
CA GLN A 42 53.01 -9.51 18.29
C GLN A 42 51.67 -9.13 18.90
N ASN A 43 51.61 -9.14 20.23
CA ASN A 43 50.47 -8.64 20.98
C ASN A 43 50.20 -7.18 20.61
N PHE A 44 48.93 -6.84 20.47
CA PHE A 44 48.51 -5.48 20.19
C PHE A 44 48.25 -4.75 21.51
N VAL A 45 49.08 -3.76 21.82
CA VAL A 45 49.04 -3.02 23.09
C VAL A 45 48.62 -1.58 22.85
N PHE A 46 47.63 -1.09 23.59
CA PHE A 46 47.13 0.27 23.48
C PHE A 46 46.53 0.75 24.80
N LYS A 47 46.30 2.07 24.92
CA LYS A 47 45.53 2.64 26.04
C LYS A 47 44.08 2.82 25.64
N ASN A 48 43.14 2.41 26.49
CA ASN A 48 41.72 2.67 26.28
C ASN A 48 41.36 4.13 26.64
N ARG A 49 40.09 4.50 26.47
CA ARG A 49 39.58 5.85 26.79
C ARG A 49 39.73 6.22 28.28
N ASN A 50 39.82 5.23 29.16
CA ASN A 50 40.01 5.41 30.60
C ASN A 50 41.50 5.49 30.99
N GLY A 51 42.42 5.40 30.03
CA GLY A 51 43.87 5.42 30.26
C GLY A 51 44.47 4.08 30.67
N GLU A 52 43.67 3.02 30.74
CA GLU A 52 44.12 1.67 31.09
C GLU A 52 44.86 1.03 29.92
N THR A 53 45.94 0.31 30.22
CA THR A 53 46.70 -0.42 29.20
C THR A 53 46.02 -1.75 28.90
N ILE A 54 45.55 -1.91 27.67
CA ILE A 54 45.00 -3.16 27.14
C ILE A 54 46.08 -3.83 26.29
N SER A 55 46.29 -5.12 26.50
CA SER A 55 47.16 -5.98 25.70
C SER A 55 46.33 -7.13 25.15
N VAL A 56 46.19 -7.19 23.83
CA VAL A 56 45.45 -8.24 23.13
C VAL A 56 46.44 -9.21 22.50
N PRO A 57 46.44 -10.49 22.89
CA PRO A 57 47.26 -11.52 22.26
C PRO A 57 46.96 -11.65 20.77
N TYR A 58 47.99 -11.78 19.93
CA TYR A 58 47.83 -11.81 18.47
C TYR A 58 46.87 -12.93 18.00
N ASP A 59 46.96 -14.10 18.60
CA ASP A 59 46.14 -15.28 18.31
C ASP A 59 44.66 -15.11 18.67
N GLN A 60 44.34 -14.11 19.50
CA GLN A 60 42.97 -13.74 19.86
C GLN A 60 42.38 -12.65 18.96
N ILE A 61 43.21 -11.96 18.16
CA ILE A 61 42.74 -10.95 17.22
C ILE A 61 42.02 -11.65 16.07
N LYS A 62 40.71 -11.45 15.96
CA LYS A 62 39.89 -12.01 14.88
C LYS A 62 39.18 -10.90 14.15
N ILE A 63 39.29 -10.90 12.82
CA ILE A 63 38.48 -10.06 11.94
C ILE A 63 37.41 -10.95 11.33
N PHE A 64 36.16 -10.50 11.42
CA PHE A 64 35.05 -11.21 10.79
C PHE A 64 34.05 -10.21 10.22
N ASN A 65 33.29 -10.67 9.25
CA ASN A 65 32.30 -9.86 8.55
C ASN A 65 30.92 -10.27 9.04
N ALA A 66 30.16 -9.29 9.52
CA ALA A 66 28.72 -9.44 9.75
C ALA A 66 27.97 -8.90 8.54
N GLU A 67 27.17 -9.74 7.88
CA GLU A 67 26.33 -9.29 6.78
C GLU A 67 25.25 -8.32 7.28
N ILE A 68 25.09 -7.20 6.58
CA ILE A 68 23.98 -6.26 6.77
C ILE A 68 22.97 -6.52 5.64
N PRO A 69 21.82 -7.14 5.93
CA PRO A 69 20.78 -7.33 4.93
C PRO A 69 20.12 -5.98 4.59
N PHE A 70 19.68 -5.83 3.34
CA PHE A 70 18.94 -4.67 2.87
C PHE A 70 17.91 -5.06 1.80
N ILE A 71 16.87 -4.24 1.64
CA ILE A 71 15.80 -4.46 0.65
C ILE A 71 16.34 -4.13 -0.74
N ARG A 72 16.19 -5.04 -1.71
CA ARG A 72 16.62 -4.80 -3.09
C ARG A 72 15.46 -4.24 -3.91
N LEU A 73 15.49 -2.93 -4.17
CA LEU A 73 14.46 -2.25 -4.94
C LEU A 73 14.82 -2.13 -6.42
N ARG A 74 16.11 -2.25 -6.78
CA ARG A 74 16.59 -2.10 -8.15
C ARG A 74 15.77 -2.85 -9.20
N GLU A 75 15.42 -4.11 -8.93
CA GLU A 75 14.74 -4.98 -9.91
C GLU A 75 13.26 -4.61 -10.10
N ILE A 76 12.64 -3.93 -9.14
CA ILE A 76 11.23 -3.52 -9.19
C ILE A 76 11.06 -2.05 -9.62
N LEU A 77 12.17 -1.32 -9.78
CA LEU A 77 12.17 0.11 -10.12
C LEU A 77 12.71 0.32 -11.55
N PRO A 78 11.84 0.37 -12.58
CA PRO A 78 12.25 0.40 -13.99
C PRO A 78 13.05 1.67 -14.36
N PHE A 79 12.87 2.75 -13.60
CA PHE A 79 13.47 4.05 -13.86
C PHE A 79 14.91 4.20 -13.35
N ILE A 80 15.39 3.31 -12.47
CA ILE A 80 16.76 3.37 -11.93
C ILE A 80 17.83 3.16 -13.02
N HIS A 81 17.45 2.56 -14.15
CA HIS A 81 18.31 2.31 -15.30
C HIS A 81 18.25 3.39 -16.38
N GLY A 82 17.56 4.52 -16.12
CA GLY A 82 17.42 5.62 -17.05
C GLY A 82 18.75 6.34 -17.38
N PRO A 83 18.85 7.00 -18.54
CA PRO A 83 20.07 7.67 -18.99
C PRO A 83 20.40 8.96 -18.21
N GLU A 84 19.44 9.50 -17.44
CA GLU A 84 19.58 10.77 -16.74
C GLU A 84 19.68 10.59 -15.22
N ALA A 85 20.53 11.40 -14.60
CA ALA A 85 20.61 11.48 -13.14
C ALA A 85 19.36 12.16 -12.58
N MET A 86 18.51 11.40 -11.89
CA MET A 86 17.37 11.92 -11.15
C MET A 86 17.79 12.47 -9.80
N LYS A 87 17.04 13.46 -9.29
CA LYS A 87 17.21 13.90 -7.90
C LYS A 87 16.77 12.80 -6.96
N TYR A 88 17.34 12.81 -5.75
CA TYR A 88 17.00 11.83 -4.73
C TYR A 88 15.51 11.91 -4.34
N GLU A 89 14.93 13.12 -4.25
CA GLU A 89 13.51 13.27 -3.93
C GLU A 89 12.61 12.60 -4.99
N ASP A 90 12.92 12.79 -6.28
CA ASP A 90 12.17 12.20 -7.39
C ASP A 90 12.25 10.67 -7.34
N LEU A 91 13.44 10.12 -7.08
CA LEU A 91 13.65 8.68 -6.90
C LEU A 91 12.81 8.12 -5.77
N VAL A 92 12.76 8.81 -4.62
CA VAL A 92 11.96 8.40 -3.47
C VAL A 92 10.47 8.41 -3.83
N GLU A 93 9.98 9.49 -4.46
CA GLU A 93 8.56 9.61 -4.85
C GLU A 93 8.16 8.51 -5.83
N MET A 94 8.96 8.29 -6.88
CA MET A 94 8.70 7.24 -7.87
C MET A 94 8.77 5.84 -7.24
N THR A 95 9.74 5.61 -6.36
CA THR A 95 9.87 4.35 -5.62
C THR A 95 8.64 4.08 -4.78
N GLN A 96 8.16 5.08 -4.05
CA GLN A 96 6.97 4.95 -3.22
C GLN A 96 5.73 4.66 -4.07
N LYS A 97 5.58 5.29 -5.23
CA LYS A 97 4.50 5.01 -6.19
C LYS A 97 4.53 3.55 -6.67
N GLU A 98 5.68 3.04 -7.08
CA GLU A 98 5.79 1.64 -7.54
C GLU A 98 5.53 0.63 -6.42
N ILE A 99 6.06 0.88 -5.21
CA ILE A 99 5.75 0.07 -4.02
C ILE A 99 4.25 0.07 -3.75
N ASN A 100 3.61 1.24 -3.76
CA ASN A 100 2.17 1.37 -3.52
C ASN A 100 1.34 0.60 -4.54
N LYS A 101 1.73 0.60 -5.83
CA LYS A 101 1.06 -0.22 -6.87
C LYS A 101 1.14 -1.72 -6.59
N VAL A 102 2.26 -2.22 -6.11
CA VAL A 102 2.43 -3.66 -5.81
C VAL A 102 1.57 -4.10 -4.63
N PHE A 103 1.45 -3.25 -3.60
CA PHE A 103 0.69 -3.58 -2.40
C PHE A 103 -0.76 -3.12 -2.44
N ALA A 104 -1.14 -2.45 -3.51
CA ALA A 104 -2.50 -2.05 -3.79
C ALA A 104 -3.41 -3.27 -3.97
N PRO A 105 -4.57 -3.35 -3.28
CA PRO A 105 -5.68 -4.12 -3.82
C PRO A 105 -6.04 -3.73 -5.27
N GLN A 106 -6.95 -4.46 -5.89
CA GLN A 106 -7.58 -4.09 -7.16
C GLN A 106 -9.08 -4.32 -7.01
N LEU A 107 -9.88 -3.39 -7.52
CA LEU A 107 -11.33 -3.49 -7.55
C LEU A 107 -11.78 -3.69 -9.00
N ILE A 108 -12.25 -4.89 -9.33
CA ILE A 108 -12.72 -5.21 -10.68
C ILE A 108 -14.24 -5.30 -10.62
N ILE A 109 -14.91 -4.50 -11.43
CA ILE A 109 -16.36 -4.45 -11.52
C ILE A 109 -16.75 -5.15 -12.81
N LYS A 110 -17.63 -6.14 -12.71
CA LYS A 110 -18.20 -6.84 -13.86
C LYS A 110 -19.68 -6.51 -13.93
N LYS A 111 -20.04 -5.53 -14.77
CA LYS A 111 -21.41 -4.98 -14.81
C LYS A 111 -22.44 -6.05 -15.14
N GLN A 112 -22.17 -6.89 -16.15
CA GLN A 112 -23.11 -7.91 -16.64
C GLN A 112 -23.26 -9.06 -15.64
N GLU A 113 -22.16 -9.49 -15.00
CA GLU A 113 -22.18 -10.53 -13.96
C GLU A 113 -22.76 -10.03 -12.62
N ARG A 114 -22.83 -8.69 -12.46
CA ARG A 114 -23.24 -7.97 -11.25
C ARG A 114 -22.39 -8.32 -10.04
N THR A 115 -21.09 -8.38 -10.26
CA THR A 115 -20.12 -8.70 -9.23
C THR A 115 -19.07 -7.61 -9.10
N ILE A 116 -18.63 -7.37 -7.87
CA ILE A 116 -17.38 -6.68 -7.59
C ILE A 116 -16.38 -7.71 -7.07
N ASP A 117 -15.22 -7.76 -7.71
CA ASP A 117 -14.10 -8.60 -7.32
C ASP A 117 -13.06 -7.70 -6.65
N VAL A 118 -12.68 -8.06 -5.43
CA VAL A 118 -11.63 -7.38 -4.69
C VAL A 118 -10.43 -8.31 -4.67
N LYS A 119 -9.38 -7.95 -5.41
CA LYS A 119 -8.13 -8.71 -5.46
C LYS A 119 -7.10 -8.06 -4.56
N TRP A 120 -6.37 -8.87 -3.80
CA TRP A 120 -5.22 -8.41 -3.03
C TRP A 120 -4.21 -9.55 -2.92
N ARG A 121 -3.05 -9.36 -3.55
CA ARG A 121 -2.06 -10.44 -3.76
C ARG A 121 -2.76 -11.64 -4.45
N GLU A 122 -2.57 -12.85 -3.90
CA GLU A 122 -3.17 -14.09 -4.39
C GLU A 122 -4.65 -14.28 -4.01
N LYS A 123 -5.23 -13.38 -3.20
CA LYS A 123 -6.63 -13.51 -2.75
C LYS A 123 -7.56 -12.71 -3.63
N ILE A 124 -8.70 -13.31 -3.98
CA ILE A 124 -9.80 -12.66 -4.70
C ILE A 124 -11.09 -12.91 -3.93
N TRP A 125 -11.83 -11.84 -3.64
CA TRP A 125 -13.16 -11.90 -3.06
C TRP A 125 -14.20 -11.41 -4.06
N THR A 126 -15.05 -12.32 -4.53
CA THR A 126 -16.17 -12.00 -5.41
C THR A 126 -17.44 -11.73 -4.60
N ILE A 127 -18.03 -10.56 -4.81
CA ILE A 127 -19.23 -10.08 -4.11
C ILE A 127 -20.30 -9.79 -5.15
N LYS A 128 -21.36 -10.61 -5.16
CA LYS A 128 -22.51 -10.41 -6.04
C LYS A 128 -23.46 -9.36 -5.46
N LEU A 129 -23.73 -8.30 -6.20
CA LEU A 129 -24.67 -7.24 -5.83
C LEU A 129 -25.99 -7.39 -6.59
N LYS A 130 -27.07 -6.87 -6.00
CA LYS A 130 -28.32 -6.69 -6.76
C LYS A 130 -28.13 -5.52 -7.72
N PRO A 131 -28.88 -5.42 -8.83
CA PRO A 131 -28.76 -4.30 -9.76
C PRO A 131 -28.88 -2.93 -9.05
N ILE A 132 -29.83 -2.81 -8.11
CA ILE A 132 -30.00 -1.60 -7.28
C ILE A 132 -28.74 -1.24 -6.47
N ASP A 133 -28.15 -2.25 -5.82
CA ASP A 133 -26.97 -2.06 -4.98
C ASP A 133 -25.73 -1.75 -5.83
N LEU A 134 -25.60 -2.37 -7.01
CA LEU A 134 -24.49 -2.15 -7.94
C LEU A 134 -24.52 -0.75 -8.55
N ALA A 135 -25.69 -0.26 -8.96
CA ALA A 135 -25.83 1.08 -9.52
C ALA A 135 -25.41 2.14 -8.49
N PHE A 136 -25.92 2.04 -7.26
CA PHE A 136 -25.51 2.94 -6.19
C PHE A 136 -24.01 2.83 -5.87
N TYR A 137 -23.45 1.62 -5.88
CA TYR A 137 -22.02 1.44 -5.67
C TYR A 137 -21.17 2.11 -6.77
N LEU A 138 -21.54 1.96 -8.04
CA LEU A 138 -20.86 2.61 -9.17
C LEU A 138 -20.92 4.13 -9.07
N TYR A 139 -22.08 4.67 -8.72
CA TYR A 139 -22.24 6.10 -8.48
C TYR A 139 -21.31 6.60 -7.36
N MET A 140 -21.23 5.87 -6.25
CA MET A 140 -20.31 6.19 -5.15
C MET A 140 -18.84 6.17 -5.57
N LEU A 141 -18.45 5.28 -6.49
CA LEU A 141 -17.08 5.24 -7.02
C LEU A 141 -16.78 6.43 -7.95
N GLN A 142 -17.78 6.93 -8.68
CA GLN A 142 -17.66 8.11 -9.53
C GLN A 142 -17.57 9.40 -8.72
N GLU A 143 -18.52 9.63 -7.81
CA GLU A 143 -18.61 10.88 -7.04
C GLU A 143 -17.67 10.90 -5.83
N LYS A 144 -17.22 9.73 -5.35
CA LYS A 144 -16.36 9.49 -4.16
C LYS A 144 -16.98 9.91 -2.83
N SER A 145 -17.78 10.97 -2.80
CA SER A 145 -18.50 11.47 -1.65
C SER A 145 -19.79 12.16 -2.08
N ILE A 146 -20.87 11.91 -1.34
CA ILE A 146 -22.19 12.50 -1.59
C ILE A 146 -22.86 12.91 -0.28
N ILE A 147 -23.88 13.77 -0.38
CA ILE A 147 -24.75 14.14 0.74
C ILE A 147 -26.08 13.41 0.55
N ASN A 148 -26.44 12.54 1.48
CA ASN A 148 -27.75 11.94 1.50
C ASN A 148 -28.76 12.86 2.20
N SER A 149 -29.59 13.53 1.41
CA SER A 149 -30.62 14.47 1.87
C SER A 149 -32.01 14.06 1.37
N LYS A 150 -33.06 14.65 1.95
CA LYS A 150 -34.45 14.44 1.51
C LYS A 150 -34.79 15.06 0.15
N ASN A 151 -33.88 15.88 -0.40
CA ASN A 151 -34.07 16.49 -1.72
C ASN A 151 -33.74 15.50 -2.85
N ASN A 152 -33.19 14.32 -2.54
CA ASN A 152 -32.91 13.25 -3.49
C ASN A 152 -32.10 13.68 -4.73
N GLU A 153 -31.14 14.60 -4.55
CA GLU A 153 -30.36 15.22 -5.65
C GLU A 153 -29.59 14.24 -6.52
N HIS A 154 -29.47 12.99 -6.09
CA HIS A 154 -28.70 11.94 -6.76
C HIS A 154 -29.58 10.86 -7.41
N GLU A 155 -30.88 10.86 -7.15
CA GLU A 155 -31.81 9.80 -7.54
C GLU A 155 -31.81 9.56 -9.06
N ASP A 156 -31.95 10.63 -9.84
CA ASP A 156 -31.97 10.53 -11.31
C ASP A 156 -30.65 9.96 -11.85
N LYS A 157 -29.51 10.47 -11.37
CA LYS A 157 -28.18 10.02 -11.82
C LYS A 157 -27.95 8.54 -11.51
N ILE A 158 -28.35 8.07 -10.33
CA ILE A 158 -28.20 6.66 -9.96
C ILE A 158 -29.18 5.79 -10.76
N THR A 159 -30.36 6.31 -11.07
CA THR A 159 -31.36 5.62 -11.91
C THR A 159 -30.84 5.40 -13.33
N GLU A 160 -30.15 6.38 -13.93
CA GLU A 160 -29.51 6.20 -15.24
C GLU A 160 -28.49 5.05 -15.22
N ILE A 161 -27.61 5.01 -14.21
CA ILE A 161 -26.65 3.92 -14.05
C ILE A 161 -27.36 2.57 -13.86
N TYR A 162 -28.50 2.55 -13.17
CA TYR A 162 -29.31 1.33 -13.02
C TYR A 162 -29.87 0.85 -14.35
N LEU A 163 -30.38 1.74 -15.19
CA LEU A 163 -30.92 1.42 -16.51
C LEU A 163 -29.83 0.92 -17.46
N GLU A 164 -28.58 1.39 -17.33
CA GLU A 164 -27.45 0.79 -18.05
C GLU A 164 -27.21 -0.68 -17.66
N ILE A 165 -27.40 -1.03 -16.39
CA ILE A 165 -27.24 -2.40 -15.88
C ILE A 165 -28.46 -3.28 -16.25
N ARG A 166 -29.63 -2.66 -16.37
CA ARG A 166 -30.93 -3.31 -16.64
C ARG A 166 -31.66 -2.59 -17.78
N PRO A 167 -31.17 -2.72 -19.03
CA PRO A 167 -31.79 -2.08 -20.20
C PRO A 167 -33.16 -2.67 -20.55
N ASP A 168 -33.52 -3.80 -19.94
CA ASP A 168 -34.82 -4.47 -20.06
C ASP A 168 -35.94 -3.80 -19.23
N VAL A 169 -35.60 -2.87 -18.34
CA VAL A 169 -36.58 -2.14 -17.51
C VAL A 169 -37.09 -0.93 -18.27
N ASP A 170 -38.41 -0.76 -18.32
CA ASP A 170 -39.03 0.43 -18.90
C ASP A 170 -38.76 1.65 -18.02
N ARG A 171 -38.21 2.70 -18.64
CA ARG A 171 -37.89 3.97 -17.99
C ARG A 171 -39.14 4.73 -17.54
N GLU A 172 -40.27 4.53 -18.22
CA GLU A 172 -41.53 5.22 -17.90
C GLU A 172 -42.30 4.52 -16.77
N ASP A 173 -42.01 3.25 -16.49
CA ASP A 173 -42.65 2.48 -15.41
C ASP A 173 -41.98 2.74 -14.05
N LYS A 174 -42.36 3.85 -13.43
CA LYS A 174 -41.92 4.24 -12.08
C LYS A 174 -42.19 3.20 -11.00
N LEU A 175 -43.10 2.25 -11.20
CA LEU A 175 -43.38 1.20 -10.20
C LEU A 175 -42.26 0.15 -10.16
N THR A 176 -41.55 -0.02 -11.27
CA THR A 176 -40.46 -1.00 -11.40
C THR A 176 -39.09 -0.41 -11.11
N LEU A 177 -38.98 0.92 -11.09
CA LEU A 177 -37.73 1.61 -10.78
C LEU A 177 -37.36 1.46 -9.29
N PRO A 178 -36.07 1.26 -9.00
CA PRO A 178 -35.58 1.19 -7.63
C PRO A 178 -35.68 2.53 -6.89
N ASP A 179 -35.90 2.46 -5.57
CA ASP A 179 -35.86 3.61 -4.68
C ASP A 179 -34.40 4.06 -4.42
N TYR A 180 -34.03 5.23 -4.94
CA TYR A 180 -32.78 5.94 -4.63
C TYR A 180 -33.03 7.25 -3.86
N THR A 181 -34.18 7.37 -3.21
CA THR A 181 -34.46 8.46 -2.28
C THR A 181 -33.59 8.34 -1.02
N TYR A 182 -33.71 9.32 -0.12
CA TYR A 182 -33.05 9.31 1.19
C TYR A 182 -33.03 7.94 1.90
N LYS A 183 -34.18 7.24 1.93
CA LYS A 183 -34.32 5.95 2.60
C LYS A 183 -33.73 4.81 1.76
N GLY A 184 -33.98 4.81 0.45
CA GLY A 184 -33.43 3.84 -0.48
C GLY A 184 -31.90 3.78 -0.47
N LEU A 185 -31.23 4.93 -0.33
CA LEU A 185 -29.77 5.00 -0.20
C LEU A 185 -29.26 4.42 1.13
N ILE A 186 -29.98 4.66 2.23
CA ILE A 186 -29.65 4.05 3.54
C ILE A 186 -29.69 2.52 3.43
N ASP A 187 -30.76 1.98 2.84
CA ASP A 187 -30.96 0.54 2.73
C ASP A 187 -29.94 -0.09 1.78
N SER A 188 -29.65 0.55 0.64
CA SER A 188 -28.65 0.10 -0.33
C SER A 188 -27.25 0.07 0.29
N ARG A 189 -26.85 1.15 0.98
CA ARG A 189 -25.58 1.21 1.72
C ARG A 189 -25.47 0.07 2.73
N ALA A 190 -26.52 -0.18 3.52
CA ALA A 190 -26.53 -1.23 4.53
C ALA A 190 -26.36 -2.62 3.90
N ARG A 191 -27.06 -2.91 2.79
CA ARG A 191 -26.95 -4.19 2.07
C ARG A 191 -25.56 -4.40 1.47
N ILE A 192 -24.99 -3.37 0.82
CA ILE A 192 -23.65 -3.41 0.23
C ILE A 192 -22.60 -3.69 1.31
N ASN A 193 -22.58 -2.87 2.36
CA ASN A 193 -21.59 -3.00 3.43
C ASN A 193 -21.70 -4.34 4.16
N ARG A 194 -22.91 -4.86 4.36
CA ARG A 194 -23.12 -6.20 4.93
C ARG A 194 -22.48 -7.27 4.05
N LYS A 195 -22.76 -7.27 2.74
CA LYS A 195 -22.19 -8.26 1.80
C LYS A 195 -20.65 -8.21 1.76
N ILE A 196 -20.08 -6.99 1.79
CA ILE A 196 -18.63 -6.80 1.88
C ILE A 196 -18.06 -7.42 3.16
N LYS A 197 -18.64 -7.10 4.32
CA LYS A 197 -18.21 -7.61 5.64
C LYS A 197 -18.38 -9.13 5.80
N GLU A 198 -19.38 -9.70 5.14
CA GLU A 198 -19.60 -11.14 5.09
C GLU A 198 -18.49 -11.85 4.31
N LYS A 199 -18.11 -11.31 3.15
CA LYS A 199 -17.14 -11.93 2.24
C LYS A 199 -15.68 -11.64 2.60
N ILE A 200 -15.36 -10.44 3.05
CA ILE A 200 -13.99 -10.02 3.37
C ILE A 200 -13.88 -9.86 4.88
N LYS A 201 -13.20 -10.77 5.56
CA LYS A 201 -12.99 -10.68 7.03
C LYS A 201 -11.84 -9.77 7.45
N PHE A 202 -11.00 -9.37 6.50
CA PHE A 202 -9.87 -8.48 6.78
C PHE A 202 -10.34 -7.02 6.81
N GLU A 203 -10.48 -6.45 8.00
CA GLU A 203 -11.08 -5.12 8.23
C GLU A 203 -10.38 -4.00 7.48
N LYS A 204 -9.05 -4.02 7.40
CA LYS A 204 -8.28 -3.02 6.64
C LYS A 204 -8.71 -2.98 5.17
N MET A 205 -8.97 -4.15 4.59
CA MET A 205 -9.43 -4.26 3.20
C MET A 205 -10.88 -3.80 3.02
N GLN A 206 -11.75 -4.09 3.99
CA GLN A 206 -13.13 -3.59 3.95
C GLN A 206 -13.16 -2.07 3.91
N ARG A 207 -12.31 -1.39 4.69
CA ARG A 207 -12.29 0.08 4.82
C ARG A 207 -12.20 0.81 3.47
N PHE A 208 -11.50 0.24 2.50
CA PHE A 208 -11.27 0.87 1.20
C PHE A 208 -12.44 0.76 0.21
N ILE A 209 -13.37 -0.16 0.48
CA ILE A 209 -14.44 -0.51 -0.47
C ILE A 209 -15.84 -0.36 0.12
N ILE A 210 -15.97 -0.25 1.45
CA ILE A 210 -17.25 0.05 2.09
C ILE A 210 -17.64 1.51 1.86
N ILE A 211 -18.95 1.76 1.89
CA ILE A 211 -19.48 3.11 1.89
C ILE A 211 -19.55 3.58 3.34
N HIS A 212 -18.69 4.52 3.70
CA HIS A 212 -18.67 5.18 5.00
C HIS A 212 -19.88 6.09 5.16
N SER A 213 -20.23 6.36 6.41
CA SER A 213 -21.28 7.29 6.76
C SER A 213 -20.78 8.21 7.85
N ARG A 214 -20.91 9.52 7.64
CA ARG A 214 -20.71 10.52 8.67
C ARG A 214 -22.00 11.32 8.82
N GLN A 215 -22.34 11.66 10.06
CA GLN A 215 -23.50 12.50 10.35
C GLN A 215 -23.01 13.79 11.00
N THR A 216 -23.31 14.92 10.38
CA THR A 216 -22.98 16.26 10.87
C THR A 216 -24.25 17.10 10.77
N ASP A 217 -24.66 17.75 11.86
CA ASP A 217 -25.83 18.65 11.88
C ASP A 217 -27.10 18.06 11.25
N ARG A 218 -27.36 16.76 11.52
CA ARG A 218 -28.48 15.97 10.98
C ARG A 218 -28.41 15.66 9.48
N ILE A 219 -27.35 16.04 8.79
CA ILE A 219 -27.07 15.69 7.40
C ILE A 219 -26.16 14.46 7.39
N ALA A 220 -26.54 13.44 6.62
CA ALA A 220 -25.73 12.25 6.43
C ALA A 220 -24.89 12.39 5.16
N SER A 221 -23.56 12.29 5.26
CA SER A 221 -22.68 12.18 4.11
C SER A 221 -22.15 10.76 3.95
N TYR A 222 -22.06 10.31 2.71
CA TYR A 222 -21.50 9.01 2.35
C TYR A 222 -20.22 9.20 1.56
N SER A 223 -19.22 8.37 1.82
CA SER A 223 -17.95 8.39 1.10
C SER A 223 -17.41 6.99 0.91
N VAL A 224 -16.60 6.79 -0.13
CA VAL A 224 -15.77 5.59 -0.27
C VAL A 224 -14.33 6.06 -0.17
N ASP A 225 -13.61 5.50 0.81
CA ASP A 225 -12.19 5.82 1.03
C ASP A 225 -11.34 5.03 0.02
N LEU A 226 -11.48 5.34 -1.27
CA LEU A 226 -10.57 4.86 -2.28
C LEU A 226 -9.19 5.44 -1.96
N PRO A 227 -8.19 4.61 -1.65
CA PRO A 227 -6.92 5.12 -1.17
C PRO A 227 -6.24 5.99 -2.25
N GLN A 228 -5.68 7.13 -1.85
CA GLN A 228 -5.25 8.20 -2.79
C GLN A 228 -4.12 7.78 -3.75
N ASP A 229 -3.32 6.79 -3.38
CA ASP A 229 -2.19 6.27 -4.17
C ASP A 229 -2.61 5.26 -5.25
N PHE A 230 -3.90 5.05 -5.41
CA PHE A 230 -4.47 4.05 -6.30
C PHE A 230 -4.96 4.75 -7.54
N SER A 231 -4.03 4.88 -8.50
CA SER A 231 -4.26 5.44 -9.83
C SER A 231 -5.47 4.80 -10.54
N ALA A 232 -5.89 5.39 -11.67
CA ALA A 232 -6.98 4.89 -12.53
C ALA A 232 -6.90 3.40 -12.89
N ASP A 233 -5.72 2.76 -12.75
CA ASP A 233 -5.50 1.32 -12.92
C ASP A 233 -6.18 0.44 -11.83
N PHE A 234 -6.67 1.03 -10.73
CA PHE A 234 -7.25 0.30 -9.60
C PHE A 234 -8.68 -0.19 -9.82
N ILE A 235 -9.47 0.57 -10.57
CA ILE A 235 -10.87 0.23 -10.86
C ILE A 235 -10.95 -0.17 -12.32
N GLN A 236 -11.08 -1.47 -12.55
CA GLN A 236 -11.39 -1.97 -13.89
C GLN A 236 -12.88 -2.18 -13.97
N ILE A 237 -13.54 -1.50 -14.90
CA ILE A 237 -14.97 -1.67 -15.17
C ILE A 237 -15.10 -2.44 -16.49
N ASN A 238 -15.55 -3.69 -16.39
CA ASN A 238 -15.80 -4.61 -17.51
C ASN A 238 -17.31 -4.83 -17.67
#